data_AF-A0A8J7P645-F1
#
_entry.id   AF-A0A8J7P645-F1
#
_cell.length_a   1.000
_cell.length_b   1.000
_cell.length_c   1.000
_cell.angle_alpha   90.00
_cell.angle_beta   90.00
_cell.angle_gamma   90.00
#
_symmetry.space_group_name_H-M   'P 1'
#
loop_
_entity.id
_entity.type
_entity.pdbx_description
1 polymer ?
#
loop_
_entity_poly.entity_id
_entity_poly.type
_entity_poly.pdbx_seq_one_letter_code
_entity_poly.pdbx_strand_id
1 'polypeptide(L)'
;MDRCGAYCQFMDMLFPGCVPLKKVKFQAKLEHEFIHNFKLLQASFKKMGVDKIIPVDKLIKGKFQDNFEFVQWFKKFFDANYDGKDYDPVAARQGQETMPLPNPSTPALNKPKKIPSTGSAAPQRPAAVAKPAPKVASVGARRPGGAGNGDEEKAELVQEVNLLKLTIEDMEKERDFYFGKLRNIELICQEKEGENDPTLQRIVDILYATDVSILQRVVVKYDLIMKLNDSGISLLVL
;
A
#
# COMPACT_ATOMS: atom_id res chain seq x y z
N MET A 1 -5.32 -0.63 -6.41
CA MET A 1 -5.61 -2.04 -6.76
C MET A 1 -4.35 -2.76 -7.24
N ASP A 2 -3.25 -2.72 -6.47
CA ASP A 2 -1.95 -3.30 -6.87
C ASP A 2 -1.81 -4.78 -6.43
N ARG A 3 -2.93 -5.39 -5.99
CA ARG A 3 -2.99 -6.66 -5.25
C ARG A 3 -2.38 -7.84 -6.03
N CYS A 4 -2.58 -7.92 -7.34
CA CYS A 4 -2.08 -9.03 -8.15
C CYS A 4 -0.55 -8.99 -8.33
N GLY A 5 0.06 -7.81 -8.32
CA GLY A 5 1.52 -7.66 -8.39
C GLY A 5 2.18 -8.16 -7.10
N ALA A 6 1.56 -7.89 -5.96
CA ALA A 6 2.01 -8.36 -4.65
C ALA A 6 2.06 -9.90 -4.57
N TYR A 7 1.01 -10.60 -5.00
CA TYR A 7 1.01 -12.08 -5.01
C TYR A 7 2.09 -12.68 -5.90
N CYS A 8 2.36 -12.05 -7.05
CA CYS A 8 3.47 -12.46 -7.93
C CYS A 8 4.82 -12.31 -7.23
N GLN A 9 5.00 -11.21 -6.49
CA GLN A 9 6.23 -10.94 -5.72
C GLN A 9 6.41 -11.92 -4.55
N PHE A 10 5.34 -12.25 -3.82
CA PHE A 10 5.40 -13.25 -2.75
C PHE A 10 5.72 -14.65 -3.28
N MET A 11 5.20 -15.02 -4.46
CA MET A 11 5.56 -16.29 -5.08
C MET A 11 7.05 -16.35 -5.45
N ASP A 12 7.64 -15.26 -5.94
CA ASP A 12 9.08 -15.21 -6.21
C ASP A 12 9.91 -15.29 -4.91
N MET A 13 9.44 -14.66 -3.83
CA MET A 13 10.07 -14.76 -2.51
C MET A 13 10.06 -16.20 -1.97
N LEU A 14 8.92 -16.89 -2.04
CA LEU A 14 8.81 -18.29 -1.62
C LEU A 14 9.67 -19.20 -2.51
N PHE A 15 9.52 -19.03 -3.83
CA PHE A 15 10.12 -19.90 -4.84
C PHE A 15 10.80 -19.05 -5.92
N PRO A 16 12.08 -18.68 -5.74
CA PRO A 16 12.81 -17.83 -6.68
C PRO A 16 12.76 -18.35 -8.12
N GLY A 17 12.38 -17.48 -9.05
CA GLY A 17 12.28 -17.83 -10.48
C GLY A 17 11.04 -18.65 -10.86
N CYS A 18 10.07 -18.82 -9.95
CA CYS A 18 8.77 -19.42 -10.29
C CYS A 18 7.87 -18.43 -11.06
N VAL A 19 8.06 -17.12 -10.85
CA VAL A 19 7.33 -16.04 -11.55
C VAL A 19 8.31 -15.21 -12.39
N PRO A 20 8.02 -14.91 -13.67
CA PRO A 20 8.82 -13.98 -14.44
C PRO A 20 8.53 -12.53 -14.01
N LEU A 21 9.11 -12.07 -12.90
CA LEU A 21 8.83 -10.74 -12.31
C LEU A 21 8.97 -9.57 -13.29
N LYS A 22 9.90 -9.64 -14.25
CA LYS A 22 10.05 -8.64 -15.33
C LYS A 22 8.79 -8.42 -16.17
N LYS A 23 7.91 -9.42 -16.24
CA LYS A 23 6.64 -9.36 -16.99
C LYS A 23 5.47 -8.90 -16.12
N VAL A 24 5.66 -8.80 -14.80
CA VAL A 24 4.61 -8.37 -13.87
C VAL A 24 4.41 -6.87 -14.02
N LYS A 25 3.15 -6.46 -14.10
CA LYS A 25 2.77 -5.05 -14.16
C LYS A 25 2.48 -4.54 -12.75
N PHE A 26 3.49 -4.01 -12.08
CA PHE A 26 3.35 -3.48 -10.70
C PHE A 26 2.51 -2.18 -10.63
N GLN A 27 2.43 -1.44 -11.74
CA GLN A 27 1.63 -0.22 -11.91
C GLN A 27 0.30 -0.49 -12.65
N ALA A 28 -0.28 -1.68 -12.47
CA ALA A 28 -1.50 -2.05 -13.17
C ALA A 28 -2.67 -1.16 -12.71
N LYS A 29 -3.37 -0.54 -13.67
CA LYS A 29 -4.54 0.33 -13.42
C LYS A 29 -5.81 -0.15 -14.11
N LEU A 30 -5.66 -0.97 -15.14
CA LEU A 30 -6.78 -1.46 -15.95
C LEU A 30 -7.02 -2.96 -15.70
N GLU A 31 -8.27 -3.40 -15.82
CA GLU A 31 -8.65 -4.80 -15.54
C GLU A 31 -7.83 -5.82 -16.33
N HIS A 32 -7.57 -5.54 -17.62
CA HIS A 32 -6.78 -6.44 -18.47
C HIS A 32 -5.33 -6.60 -17.98
N GLU A 33 -4.80 -5.63 -17.24
CA GLU A 33 -3.47 -5.70 -16.61
C GLU A 33 -3.48 -6.56 -15.36
N PHE A 34 -4.56 -6.49 -14.57
CA PHE A 34 -4.77 -7.40 -13.45
C PHE A 34 -4.92 -8.84 -13.94
N ILE A 35 -5.69 -9.06 -15.01
CA ILE A 35 -5.84 -10.39 -15.64
C ILE A 35 -4.48 -10.93 -16.09
N HIS A 36 -3.65 -10.10 -16.72
CA HIS A 36 -2.28 -10.49 -17.10
C HIS A 36 -1.45 -10.96 -15.91
N ASN A 37 -1.42 -10.19 -14.82
CA ASN A 37 -0.71 -10.57 -13.60
C ASN A 37 -1.27 -11.86 -12.97
N PHE A 38 -2.60 -12.02 -12.92
CA PHE A 38 -3.22 -13.24 -12.40
C PHE A 38 -2.90 -14.47 -13.25
N LYS A 39 -2.74 -14.33 -14.57
CA LYS A 39 -2.26 -15.44 -15.41
C LYS A 39 -0.82 -15.83 -15.09
N LEU A 40 0.05 -14.87 -14.78
CA LEU A 40 1.42 -15.16 -14.31
C LEU A 40 1.39 -15.91 -12.97
N LEU A 41 0.51 -15.51 -12.06
CA LEU A 41 0.31 -16.17 -10.76
C LEU A 41 -0.24 -17.60 -10.90
N GLN A 42 -1.23 -17.82 -11.77
CA GLN A 42 -1.75 -19.15 -12.07
C GLN A 42 -0.65 -20.07 -12.65
N ALA A 43 0.20 -19.52 -13.52
CA ALA A 43 1.32 -20.27 -14.10
C ALA A 43 2.34 -20.68 -13.03
N SER A 44 2.64 -19.82 -12.05
CA SER A 44 3.53 -20.19 -10.95
C SER A 44 2.91 -21.21 -9.99
N PHE A 45 1.61 -21.12 -9.72
CA PHE A 45 0.88 -22.14 -8.93
C PHE A 45 0.97 -23.51 -9.61
N LYS A 46 0.72 -23.56 -10.92
CA LYS A 46 0.86 -24.80 -11.68
C LYS A 46 2.29 -25.34 -11.66
N LYS A 47 3.30 -24.47 -11.78
CA LYS A 47 4.72 -24.86 -11.75
C LYS A 47 5.12 -25.46 -10.39
N MET A 48 4.53 -24.97 -9.31
CA MET A 48 4.79 -25.42 -7.94
C MET A 48 3.83 -26.51 -7.44
N GLY A 49 2.91 -27.01 -8.29
CA GLY A 49 1.95 -28.04 -7.91
C GLY A 49 0.92 -27.57 -6.87
N VAL A 50 0.54 -26.29 -6.90
CA VAL A 50 -0.45 -25.71 -5.98
C VAL A 50 -1.85 -25.84 -6.57
N ASP A 51 -2.68 -26.71 -5.99
CA ASP A 51 -4.04 -27.02 -6.47
C ASP A 51 -5.10 -25.96 -6.14
N LYS A 52 -4.72 -24.84 -5.51
CA LYS A 52 -5.67 -23.77 -5.20
C LYS A 52 -6.09 -23.03 -6.47
N ILE A 53 -7.39 -23.09 -6.75
CA ILE A 53 -8.02 -22.30 -7.80
C ILE A 53 -8.06 -20.82 -7.40
N ILE A 54 -7.55 -19.96 -8.29
CA ILE A 54 -7.57 -18.50 -8.12
C ILE A 54 -8.84 -17.94 -8.77
N PRO A 55 -9.78 -17.33 -8.01
CA PRO A 55 -11.04 -16.81 -8.55
C PRO A 55 -10.85 -15.46 -9.26
N VAL A 56 -10.10 -15.45 -10.36
CA VAL A 56 -9.64 -14.23 -11.06
C VAL A 56 -10.76 -13.22 -11.31
N ASP A 57 -11.89 -13.65 -11.89
CA ASP A 57 -13.00 -12.77 -12.24
C ASP A 57 -13.59 -12.01 -11.05
N LYS A 58 -13.51 -12.60 -9.85
CA LYS A 58 -14.00 -12.00 -8.62
C LYS A 58 -12.96 -11.09 -7.97
N LEU A 59 -11.69 -11.48 -8.07
CA LEU A 59 -10.57 -10.71 -7.53
C LEU A 59 -10.34 -9.41 -8.30
N ILE A 60 -10.38 -9.46 -9.63
CA ILE A 60 -10.20 -8.27 -10.49
C ILE A 60 -11.32 -7.25 -10.27
N LYS A 61 -12.55 -7.71 -9.98
CA LYS A 61 -13.70 -6.85 -9.65
C LYS A 61 -13.64 -6.29 -8.24
N GLY A 62 -12.64 -6.66 -7.44
CA GLY A 62 -12.45 -6.14 -6.10
C GLY A 62 -13.51 -6.56 -5.09
N LYS A 63 -14.22 -7.68 -5.31
CA LYS A 63 -15.19 -8.19 -4.34
C LYS A 63 -14.51 -8.47 -3.00
N PHE A 64 -14.93 -7.80 -1.93
CA PHE A 64 -14.29 -7.88 -0.62
C PHE A 64 -14.22 -9.30 -0.08
N GLN A 65 -15.33 -10.04 -0.13
CA GLN A 65 -15.41 -11.41 0.38
C GLN A 65 -14.41 -12.35 -0.30
N ASP A 66 -14.38 -12.37 -1.64
CA ASP A 66 -13.47 -13.25 -2.39
C ASP A 66 -11.99 -12.83 -2.25
N ASN A 67 -11.72 -11.52 -2.19
CA ASN A 67 -10.35 -11.02 -1.94
C ASN A 67 -9.88 -11.39 -0.53
N PHE A 68 -10.75 -11.26 0.46
CA PHE A 68 -10.45 -11.57 1.86
C PHE A 68 -10.23 -13.08 2.06
N GLU A 69 -11.06 -13.92 1.46
CA GLU A 69 -10.87 -15.37 1.49
C GLU A 69 -9.54 -15.79 0.82
N PHE A 70 -9.22 -15.17 -0.33
CA PHE A 70 -7.98 -15.49 -1.05
C PHE A 70 -6.74 -15.09 -0.27
N VAL A 71 -6.70 -13.88 0.32
CA VAL A 71 -5.54 -13.43 1.11
C VAL A 71 -5.37 -14.25 2.39
N GLN A 72 -6.47 -14.66 3.04
CA GLN A 72 -6.40 -15.55 4.20
C GLN A 72 -5.75 -16.89 3.86
N TRP A 73 -6.20 -17.50 2.77
CA TRP A 73 -5.60 -18.75 2.31
C TRP A 73 -4.14 -18.54 1.88
N PHE A 74 -3.84 -17.47 1.16
CA PHE A 74 -2.50 -17.17 0.67
C PHE A 74 -1.51 -16.95 1.82
N LYS A 75 -1.95 -16.32 2.92
CA LYS A 75 -1.14 -16.16 4.13
C LYS A 75 -0.78 -17.51 4.75
N LYS A 76 -1.75 -18.41 4.91
CA LYS A 76 -1.48 -19.78 5.41
C LYS A 76 -0.52 -20.53 4.50
N PHE A 77 -0.70 -20.41 3.19
CA PHE A 77 0.21 -20.97 2.20
C PHE A 77 1.62 -20.38 2.35
N PHE A 78 1.75 -19.06 2.48
CA PHE A 78 3.02 -18.39 2.66
C PHE A 78 3.74 -18.86 3.92
N ASP A 79 3.06 -18.86 5.07
CA ASP A 79 3.65 -19.28 6.35
C ASP A 79 4.13 -20.73 6.34
N ALA A 80 3.43 -21.61 5.63
CA ALA A 80 3.80 -23.02 5.51
C ALA A 80 5.00 -23.27 4.59
N ASN A 81 5.33 -22.32 3.70
CA ASN A 81 6.36 -22.50 2.67
C ASN A 81 7.55 -21.54 2.84
N TYR A 82 7.44 -20.52 3.69
CA TYR A 82 8.51 -19.58 3.93
C TYR A 82 9.59 -20.19 4.83
N ASP A 83 10.84 -20.15 4.37
CA ASP A 83 12.01 -20.73 5.03
C ASP A 83 12.82 -19.69 5.83
N GLY A 84 12.34 -18.44 5.92
CA GLY A 84 13.00 -17.37 6.65
C GLY A 84 14.09 -16.61 5.88
N LYS A 85 14.25 -16.84 4.56
CA LYS A 85 15.27 -16.15 3.77
C LYS A 85 15.08 -14.64 3.71
N ASP A 86 16.17 -13.88 3.75
CA ASP A 86 16.12 -12.46 3.43
C ASP A 86 15.71 -12.24 1.97
N TYR A 87 14.86 -11.25 1.74
CA TYR A 87 14.38 -10.91 0.41
C TYR A 87 14.29 -9.40 0.24
N ASP A 88 14.95 -8.86 -0.79
CA ASP A 88 14.86 -7.46 -1.15
C ASP A 88 13.78 -7.27 -2.25
N PRO A 89 12.60 -6.74 -1.90
CA PRO A 89 11.51 -6.57 -2.86
C PRO A 89 11.80 -5.47 -3.89
N VAL A 90 12.65 -4.48 -3.58
CA VAL A 90 12.95 -3.38 -4.50
C VAL A 90 13.95 -3.85 -5.55
N ALA A 91 14.99 -4.56 -5.13
CA ALA A 91 15.96 -5.16 -6.05
C ALA A 91 15.30 -6.22 -6.95
N ALA A 92 14.40 -7.05 -6.42
CA ALA A 92 13.69 -8.07 -7.21
C ALA A 92 12.85 -7.46 -8.34
N ARG A 93 12.28 -6.27 -8.12
CA ARG A 93 11.54 -5.50 -9.15
C ARG A 93 12.46 -4.77 -10.13
N GLN A 94 13.77 -4.79 -9.92
CA GLN A 94 14.76 -4.09 -10.74
C GLN A 94 14.46 -2.58 -10.88
N GLY A 95 13.95 -1.98 -9.80
CA GLY A 95 13.57 -0.56 -9.81
C GLY A 95 12.26 -0.26 -10.53
N GLN A 96 11.45 -1.25 -10.91
CA GLN A 96 10.04 -0.97 -11.20
C GLN A 96 9.39 -0.43 -9.93
N GLU A 97 9.05 0.86 -9.97
CA GLU A 97 8.28 1.51 -8.93
C GLU A 97 6.95 0.77 -8.79
N THR A 98 6.62 0.37 -7.56
CA THR A 98 5.24 0.18 -7.11
C THR A 98 4.64 1.56 -6.82
N MET A 99 3.31 1.71 -6.82
CA MET A 99 2.71 3.05 -6.65
C MET A 99 3.37 3.74 -5.46
N PRO A 100 3.73 5.03 -5.55
CA PRO A 100 4.53 5.66 -4.54
C PRO A 100 3.85 5.47 -3.19
N LEU A 101 4.62 5.02 -2.19
CA LEU A 101 4.38 5.47 -0.83
C LEU A 101 4.31 7.01 -0.93
N PRO A 102 3.26 7.69 -0.43
CA PRO A 102 3.39 9.10 -0.18
C PRO A 102 4.43 9.23 0.93
N ASN A 103 5.69 9.39 0.53
CA ASN A 103 6.75 9.83 1.42
C ASN A 103 7.55 10.93 0.69
N PRO A 104 7.67 12.13 1.28
CA PRO A 104 8.02 13.35 0.57
C PRO A 104 9.53 13.51 0.49
N SER A 105 10.23 12.73 -0.33
CA SER A 105 11.68 12.89 -0.49
C SER A 105 12.21 12.19 -1.74
N THR A 106 12.20 12.91 -2.86
CA THR A 106 13.34 13.11 -3.77
C THR A 106 12.82 13.55 -5.15
N PRO A 107 13.08 14.79 -5.61
CA PRO A 107 12.77 15.16 -6.97
C PRO A 107 13.74 14.50 -7.93
N ALA A 108 13.25 13.52 -8.69
CA ALA A 108 13.91 12.97 -9.85
C ALA A 108 14.21 14.10 -10.86
N LEU A 109 15.49 14.29 -11.12
CA LEU A 109 16.03 15.29 -12.02
C LEU A 109 15.66 14.95 -13.48
N ASN A 110 14.51 15.44 -13.94
CA ASN A 110 14.14 15.39 -15.35
C ASN A 110 15.05 16.32 -16.16
N LYS A 111 16.06 15.76 -16.83
CA LYS A 111 16.80 16.40 -17.92
C LYS A 111 15.89 16.60 -19.14
N PRO A 112 15.76 17.81 -19.70
CA PRO A 112 15.08 17.99 -20.98
C PRO A 112 15.91 17.41 -22.12
N LYS A 113 15.32 16.53 -22.93
CA LYS A 113 15.86 16.12 -24.23
C LYS A 113 15.81 17.32 -25.19
N LYS A 114 16.95 17.97 -25.41
CA LYS A 114 17.16 18.84 -26.59
C LYS A 114 17.56 17.98 -27.78
N ILE A 115 16.82 18.14 -28.87
CA ILE A 115 17.15 17.67 -30.21
C ILE A 115 18.30 18.54 -30.74
N PRO A 116 19.39 17.98 -31.30
CA PRO A 116 20.26 18.74 -32.19
C PRO A 116 20.13 18.21 -33.62
N SER A 117 19.65 19.08 -34.48
CA SER A 117 19.80 19.02 -35.93
C SER A 117 21.23 19.41 -36.34
N THR A 118 21.77 18.62 -37.28
CA THR A 118 22.75 18.95 -38.34
C THR A 118 24.18 19.37 -37.98
N GLY A 119 25.14 18.64 -38.54
CA GLY A 119 26.51 19.09 -38.77
C GLY A 119 27.11 18.42 -40.02
N SER A 120 27.30 19.20 -41.08
CA SER A 120 28.26 18.92 -42.16
C SER A 120 28.97 20.23 -42.52
N ALA A 121 30.27 20.10 -42.75
CA ALA A 121 31.28 21.15 -42.80
C ALA A 121 31.34 21.92 -44.14
N ALA A 122 31.79 23.19 -44.10
CA ALA A 122 32.80 23.76 -45.00
C ALA A 122 33.13 25.24 -44.63
N PRO A 123 34.34 25.77 -44.93
CA PRO A 123 34.86 27.03 -44.38
C PRO A 123 35.03 28.16 -45.43
N GLN A 124 34.78 29.43 -45.07
CA GLN A 124 35.35 30.59 -45.77
C GLN A 124 35.63 31.79 -44.82
N ARG A 125 36.64 32.58 -45.22
CA ARG A 125 37.46 33.56 -44.48
C ARG A 125 37.12 35.02 -44.96
N PRO A 126 37.83 36.11 -44.57
CA PRO A 126 37.57 37.01 -43.43
C PRO A 126 37.42 38.53 -43.80
N ALA A 127 36.99 39.37 -42.85
CA ALA A 127 37.27 40.83 -42.69
C ALA A 127 36.38 41.39 -41.56
N ALA A 128 36.63 42.44 -40.76
CA ALA A 128 37.75 43.33 -40.43
C ALA A 128 37.25 44.25 -39.28
N VAL A 129 38.10 44.57 -38.27
CA VAL A 129 38.19 45.82 -37.43
C VAL A 129 36.91 46.31 -36.66
N ALA A 130 36.83 46.57 -35.33
CA ALA A 130 37.61 47.47 -34.45
C ALA A 130 37.27 47.28 -32.93
N LYS A 131 38.07 47.94 -32.07
CA LYS A 131 38.26 47.96 -30.59
C LYS A 131 37.11 48.61 -29.73
N PRO A 132 37.29 48.94 -28.41
CA PRO A 132 37.56 48.13 -27.18
C PRO A 132 36.65 48.46 -25.94
N ALA A 133 36.53 47.52 -24.97
CA ALA A 133 36.39 47.61 -23.47
C ALA A 133 35.46 48.67 -22.77
N PRO A 134 35.16 48.64 -21.43
CA PRO A 134 35.59 47.74 -20.35
C PRO A 134 34.45 47.21 -19.41
N LYS A 135 34.87 46.35 -18.47
CA LYS A 135 34.10 45.73 -17.38
C LYS A 135 33.68 46.73 -16.29
N VAL A 136 32.52 46.49 -15.68
CA VAL A 136 32.24 46.81 -14.26
C VAL A 136 31.46 45.66 -13.63
N ALA A 137 32.03 45.10 -12.57
CA ALA A 137 31.38 44.17 -11.66
C ALA A 137 30.71 44.97 -10.54
N SER A 138 29.51 44.58 -10.12
CA SER A 138 28.94 45.05 -8.85
C SER A 138 27.77 44.17 -8.39
N VAL A 139 28.09 43.37 -7.37
CA VAL A 139 27.35 43.15 -6.11
C VAL A 139 26.00 42.44 -6.19
N GLY A 140 25.91 41.39 -5.36
CA GLY A 140 24.79 40.47 -5.31
C GLY A 140 23.55 41.04 -4.65
N ALA A 141 22.42 40.47 -5.06
CA ALA A 141 21.18 40.51 -4.32
C ALA A 141 20.72 39.06 -4.13
N ARG A 142 20.92 38.55 -2.90
CA ARG A 142 20.24 37.35 -2.39
C ARG A 142 18.74 37.55 -2.58
N ARG A 143 18.11 36.69 -3.39
CA ARG A 143 16.65 36.52 -3.36
C ARG A 143 16.30 35.62 -2.17
N PRO A 144 15.33 36.01 -1.31
CA PRO A 144 14.88 35.18 -0.20
C PRO A 144 14.09 33.98 -0.72
N GLY A 145 14.12 32.91 0.07
CA GLY A 145 13.75 31.55 -0.31
C GLY A 145 12.33 31.36 -0.81
N GLY A 146 12.19 30.40 -1.73
CA GLY A 146 10.92 29.72 -1.98
C GLY A 146 10.60 28.82 -0.79
N ALA A 147 9.98 29.39 0.23
CA ALA A 147 9.07 28.67 1.11
C ALA A 147 7.69 28.78 0.48
N GLY A 148 6.98 27.67 0.29
CA GLY A 148 5.61 27.77 -0.21
C GLY A 148 4.93 26.50 -0.66
N ASN A 149 5.59 25.33 -0.73
CA ASN A 149 4.90 24.10 -1.11
C ASN A 149 4.84 23.04 -0.01
N GLY A 150 5.73 23.10 0.99
CA GLY A 150 5.71 22.17 2.13
C GLY A 150 4.77 22.58 3.26
N ASP A 151 4.51 23.89 3.41
CA ASP A 151 3.60 24.39 4.44
C ASP A 151 2.13 24.09 4.11
N GLU A 152 1.78 24.02 2.82
CA GLU A 152 0.43 23.71 2.34
C GLU A 152 0.14 22.21 2.45
N GLU A 153 1.08 21.35 2.04
CA GLU A 153 1.01 19.89 2.25
C GLU A 153 0.96 19.53 3.75
N LYS A 154 1.73 20.26 4.58
CA LYS A 154 1.69 20.10 6.04
C LYS A 154 0.35 20.55 6.63
N ALA A 155 -0.26 21.61 6.10
CA ALA A 155 -1.56 22.07 6.55
C ALA A 155 -2.67 21.06 6.22
N GLU A 156 -2.64 20.48 5.02
CA GLU A 156 -3.56 19.41 4.59
C GLU A 156 -3.43 18.16 5.47
N LEU A 157 -2.20 17.70 5.73
CA LEU A 157 -1.96 16.54 6.62
C LEU A 157 -2.42 16.81 8.05
N VAL A 158 -2.25 18.03 8.55
CA VAL A 158 -2.74 18.43 9.89
C VAL A 158 -4.27 18.43 9.93
N GLN A 159 -4.94 18.85 8.85
CA GLN A 159 -6.39 18.82 8.75
C GLN A 159 -6.91 17.37 8.74
N GLU A 160 -6.28 16.47 7.98
CA GLU A 160 -6.62 15.05 7.94
C GLU A 160 -6.46 14.39 9.33
N VAL A 161 -5.34 14.65 10.01
CA VAL A 161 -5.12 14.16 11.38
C VAL A 161 -6.19 14.65 12.35
N ASN A 162 -6.64 15.90 12.23
CA ASN A 162 -7.69 16.43 13.08
C ASN A 162 -9.05 15.79 12.79
N LEU A 163 -9.39 15.56 11.51
CA LEU A 163 -10.62 14.88 11.13
C LEU A 163 -10.64 13.43 11.64
N LEU A 164 -9.52 12.70 11.50
CA LEU A 164 -9.38 11.34 12.01
C LEU A 164 -9.51 11.29 13.54
N LYS A 165 -8.94 12.26 14.25
CA LYS A 165 -9.10 12.36 15.71
C LYS A 165 -10.55 12.55 16.14
N LEU A 166 -11.29 13.44 15.47
CA LEU A 166 -12.72 13.64 15.73
C LEU A 166 -13.51 12.36 15.43
N THR A 167 -13.21 11.70 14.31
CA THR A 167 -13.85 10.42 13.96
C THR A 167 -13.60 9.35 15.01
N ILE A 168 -12.35 9.24 15.51
CA ILE A 168 -12.01 8.31 16.60
C ILE A 168 -12.81 8.67 17.85
N GLU A 169 -12.84 9.94 18.25
CA GLU A 169 -13.58 10.38 19.43
C GLU A 169 -15.07 10.01 19.35
N ASP A 170 -15.70 10.18 18.19
CA ASP A 170 -17.09 9.81 17.99
C ASP A 170 -17.29 8.29 18.01
N MET A 171 -16.37 7.52 17.42
CA MET A 171 -16.39 6.05 17.53
C MET A 171 -16.18 5.56 18.97
N GLU A 172 -15.37 6.26 19.76
CA GLU A 172 -15.18 5.95 21.18
C GLU A 172 -16.45 6.22 21.99
N LYS A 173 -17.18 7.31 21.68
CA LYS A 173 -18.49 7.57 22.28
C LYS A 173 -19.50 6.47 21.93
N GLU A 174 -19.54 6.02 20.67
CA GLU A 174 -20.40 4.91 20.26
C GLU A 174 -20.02 3.61 20.98
N ARG A 175 -18.71 3.28 21.04
CA ARG A 175 -18.20 2.11 21.78
C ARG A 175 -18.65 2.15 23.23
N ASP A 176 -18.46 3.28 23.91
CA ASP A 176 -18.79 3.43 25.33
C ASP A 176 -20.31 3.39 25.56
N PHE A 177 -21.09 3.94 24.63
CA PHE A 177 -22.55 3.86 24.64
C PHE A 177 -23.05 2.41 24.54
N TYR A 178 -22.52 1.61 23.61
CA TYR A 178 -22.89 0.20 23.50
C TYR A 178 -22.37 -0.64 24.65
N PHE A 179 -21.14 -0.39 25.13
CA PHE A 179 -20.60 -1.04 26.30
C PHE A 179 -21.45 -0.80 27.55
N GLY A 180 -21.87 0.46 27.79
CA GLY A 180 -22.76 0.80 28.90
C GLY A 180 -24.10 0.05 28.85
N LYS A 181 -24.69 -0.11 27.64
CA LYS A 181 -25.91 -0.92 27.47
C LYS A 181 -25.68 -2.39 27.81
N LEU A 182 -24.59 -2.98 27.32
CA LEU A 182 -24.24 -4.38 27.61
C LEU A 182 -23.98 -4.58 29.11
N ARG A 183 -23.32 -3.63 29.77
CA ARG A 183 -23.09 -3.66 31.22
C ARG A 183 -24.40 -3.60 32.02
N ASN A 184 -25.36 -2.77 31.60
CA ASN A 184 -26.67 -2.72 32.24
C ASN A 184 -27.42 -4.05 32.08
N ILE A 185 -27.34 -4.68 30.91
CA ILE A 185 -27.94 -6.01 30.67
C ILE A 185 -27.27 -7.06 31.56
N GLU A 186 -25.95 -7.04 31.67
CA GLU A 186 -25.18 -7.94 32.53
C GLU A 186 -25.62 -7.84 34.00
N LEU A 187 -25.78 -6.62 34.53
CA LEU A 187 -26.27 -6.39 35.89
C LEU A 187 -27.66 -6.99 36.11
N ILE A 188 -28.59 -6.80 35.16
CA ILE A 188 -29.94 -7.39 35.22
C ILE A 188 -29.88 -8.93 35.25
N CYS A 189 -28.93 -9.53 34.52
CA CYS A 189 -28.77 -10.98 34.52
C CYS A 189 -28.24 -11.50 35.87
N GLN A 190 -27.28 -10.79 36.49
CA GLN A 190 -26.70 -11.14 37.79
C GLN A 190 -27.72 -11.04 38.93
N GLU A 191 -28.59 -10.02 38.93
CA GLU A 191 -29.64 -9.86 39.95
C GLU A 191 -30.64 -11.02 39.95
N LYS A 192 -30.82 -11.70 38.81
CA LYS A 192 -31.81 -12.78 38.60
C LYS A 192 -31.21 -14.18 38.52
N GLU A 193 -29.92 -14.33 38.81
CA GLU A 193 -29.16 -15.57 38.63
C GLU A 193 -29.70 -16.75 39.46
N GLY A 194 -30.48 -16.47 40.52
CA GLY A 194 -31.13 -17.49 41.37
C GLY A 194 -32.37 -18.18 40.75
N GLU A 195 -32.92 -17.67 39.65
CA GLU A 195 -34.17 -18.18 39.07
C GLU A 195 -33.98 -19.33 38.06
N ASN A 196 -32.72 -19.69 37.72
CA ASN A 196 -32.37 -20.73 36.73
C ASN A 196 -33.12 -20.58 35.38
N ASP A 197 -33.27 -19.35 34.88
CA ASP A 197 -33.89 -19.09 33.57
C ASP A 197 -32.91 -19.42 32.42
N PRO A 198 -33.23 -20.40 31.55
CA PRO A 198 -32.40 -20.74 30.39
C PRO A 198 -32.17 -19.57 29.43
N THR A 199 -33.08 -18.58 29.42
CA THR A 199 -32.96 -17.37 28.60
C THR A 199 -31.83 -16.47 29.10
N LEU A 200 -31.71 -16.31 30.43
CA LEU A 200 -30.64 -15.52 31.04
C LEU A 200 -29.27 -16.14 30.76
N GLN A 201 -29.15 -17.47 30.84
CA GLN A 201 -27.91 -18.17 30.51
C GLN A 201 -27.47 -17.90 29.07
N ARG A 202 -28.40 -17.94 28.10
CA ARG A 202 -28.07 -17.62 26.70
C ARG A 202 -27.62 -16.18 26.50
N ILE A 203 -28.16 -15.23 27.26
CA ILE A 203 -27.74 -13.83 27.21
C ILE A 203 -26.32 -13.68 27.78
N VAL A 204 -26.04 -14.32 28.92
CA VAL A 204 -24.72 -14.37 29.55
C VAL A 204 -23.68 -14.97 28.62
N ASP A 205 -24.00 -16.08 27.95
CA ASP A 205 -23.10 -16.72 26.97
C ASP A 205 -22.76 -15.78 25.81
N ILE A 206 -23.72 -14.96 25.36
CA ILE A 206 -23.49 -13.94 24.32
C ILE A 206 -22.59 -12.81 24.85
N LEU A 207 -22.81 -12.34 26.09
CA LEU A 207 -22.04 -11.25 26.69
C LEU A 207 -20.57 -11.62 26.92
N TYR A 208 -20.30 -12.86 27.30
CA TYR A 208 -18.94 -13.36 27.53
C TYR A 208 -18.35 -14.10 26.33
N ALA A 209 -19.05 -14.16 25.20
CA ALA A 209 -18.51 -14.71 23.98
C ALA A 209 -17.26 -13.90 23.57
N THR A 210 -16.08 -14.46 23.80
CA THR A 210 -14.85 -13.88 23.27
C THR A 210 -14.81 -14.11 21.77
N ASP A 211 -14.96 -13.04 21.02
CA ASP A 211 -14.90 -13.10 19.57
C ASP A 211 -13.43 -13.19 19.11
N VAL A 212 -12.85 -14.40 19.25
CA VAL A 212 -11.51 -14.75 18.76
C VAL A 212 -11.36 -14.35 17.29
N SER A 213 -12.48 -14.31 16.54
CA SER A 213 -12.51 -13.89 15.14
C SER A 213 -12.24 -12.40 14.94
N ILE A 214 -12.66 -11.52 15.86
CA ILE A 214 -12.39 -10.07 15.78
C ILE A 214 -10.93 -9.80 16.12
N LEU A 215 -10.41 -10.41 17.20
CA LEU A 215 -9.00 -10.31 17.56
C LEU A 215 -8.12 -10.84 16.43
N GLN A 216 -8.47 -11.98 15.83
CA GLN A 216 -7.72 -12.52 14.72
C GLN A 216 -7.85 -11.68 13.45
N ARG A 217 -9.01 -11.07 13.17
CA ARG A 217 -9.16 -10.10 12.06
C ARG A 217 -8.31 -8.85 12.28
N VAL A 218 -8.31 -8.30 13.49
CA VAL A 218 -7.54 -7.10 13.84
C VAL A 218 -6.05 -7.41 13.77
N VAL A 219 -5.59 -8.48 14.44
CA VAL A 219 -4.20 -8.92 14.42
C VAL A 219 -3.74 -9.22 13.00
N VAL A 220 -4.49 -10.01 12.22
CA VAL A 220 -4.15 -10.28 10.81
C VAL A 220 -4.09 -9.00 9.98
N LYS A 221 -5.00 -8.05 10.21
CA LYS A 221 -4.99 -6.76 9.51
C LYS A 221 -3.76 -5.94 9.88
N TYR A 222 -3.39 -5.82 11.15
CA TYR A 222 -2.18 -5.13 11.60
C TYR A 222 -0.90 -5.81 11.09
N ASP A 223 -0.82 -7.14 11.17
CA ASP A 223 0.34 -7.91 10.73
C ASP A 223 0.54 -7.83 9.21
N LEU A 224 -0.57 -7.86 8.48
CA LEU A 224 -0.59 -7.65 7.03
C LEU A 224 -0.23 -6.20 6.67
N ILE A 225 -0.72 -5.21 7.42
CA ILE A 225 -0.37 -3.79 7.24
C ILE A 225 1.14 -3.58 7.43
N MET A 226 1.71 -4.10 8.51
CA MET A 226 3.14 -3.99 8.80
C MET A 226 3.97 -4.63 7.69
N LYS A 227 3.64 -5.88 7.31
CA LYS A 227 4.38 -6.62 6.26
C LYS A 227 4.25 -5.99 4.88
N LEU A 228 3.08 -5.42 4.55
CA LEU A 228 2.88 -4.70 3.29
C LEU A 228 3.67 -3.38 3.28
N ASN A 229 3.68 -2.65 4.41
CA ASN A 229 4.43 -1.42 4.54
C ASN A 229 5.94 -1.65 4.42
N ASP A 230 6.46 -2.70 5.05
CA ASP A 230 7.86 -3.14 4.93
C ASP A 230 8.22 -3.61 3.51
N SER A 231 7.22 -4.11 2.76
CA SER A 231 7.36 -4.48 1.35
C SER A 231 7.24 -3.30 0.36
N GLY A 232 7.00 -2.09 0.88
CA GLY A 232 6.78 -0.88 0.09
C GLY A 232 5.40 -0.79 -0.58
N ILE A 233 4.41 -1.49 -0.04
CA ILE A 233 3.03 -1.58 -0.55
C ILE A 233 2.11 -0.86 0.45
N SER A 234 1.61 0.32 0.10
CA SER A 234 0.72 1.10 0.97
C SER A 234 -0.69 0.51 1.04
N LEU A 235 -1.26 0.44 2.26
CA LEU A 235 -2.63 0.00 2.49
C LEU A 235 -3.69 1.02 2.03
N LEU A 236 -3.31 2.26 1.70
CA LEU A 236 -4.20 3.29 1.15
C LEU A 236 -4.74 2.96 -0.26
N VAL A 237 -4.32 1.83 -0.85
CA VAL A 237 -4.64 1.41 -2.23
C VAL A 237 -5.56 0.16 -2.27
N LEU A 238 -6.04 -0.27 -1.10
CA LEU A 238 -6.94 -1.42 -0.87
C LEU A 238 -8.39 -0.99 -0.74
#